data_AF-Q8KDP0-F1
#
_entry.id   AF-Q8KDP0-F1
#
_cell.length_a   1.000
_cell.length_b   1.000
_cell.length_c   1.000
_cell.angle_alpha   90.00
_cell.angle_beta   90.00
_cell.angle_gamma   90.00
#
_symmetry.space_group_name_H-M   'P 1'
#
loop_
_entity.id
_entity.type
_entity.pdbx_description
1 polymer ?
#
loop_
_entity_poly.entity_id
_entity_poly.type
_entity_poly.pdbx_seq_one_letter_code
_entity_poly.pdbx_strand_id
1 'polypeptide(L)' 'MTSRKSLRQQLHHIIFDYDTIPAKAFELVLIAAIFMSVTVVMLDTVRSIHDAWRPLLYGLEWFFTILFTIEYLIRLCATE' A
#
# COMPACT_ATOMS: atom_id res chain seq x y z
N MET A 1 37.67 29.00 -8.32
CA MET A 1 36.89 28.23 -9.33
C MET A 1 37.63 26.91 -9.50
N THR A 2 37.15 25.75 -9.05
CA THR A 2 35.95 25.07 -9.53
C THR A 2 35.32 24.21 -8.42
N SER A 3 34.02 24.42 -8.23
CA SER A 3 33.16 23.64 -7.35
C SER A 3 33.04 22.22 -7.91
N ARG A 4 33.78 21.25 -7.37
CA ARG A 4 33.40 19.84 -7.50
C ARG A 4 32.24 19.60 -6.53
N LYS A 5 31.01 19.90 -6.96
CA LYS A 5 29.81 19.40 -6.28
C LYS A 5 29.89 17.88 -6.30
N SER A 6 30.29 17.31 -5.17
CA SER A 6 30.45 15.87 -5.05
C SER A 6 29.08 15.24 -5.20
N LEU A 7 28.94 14.33 -6.16
CA LEU A 7 27.75 13.50 -6.34
C LEU A 7 27.38 12.76 -5.04
N ARG A 8 28.34 12.60 -4.11
CA ARG A 8 28.13 12.06 -2.76
C ARG A 8 27.25 12.94 -1.88
N GLN A 9 27.29 14.27 -2.05
CA GLN A 9 26.48 15.20 -1.24
C GLN A 9 25.03 15.27 -1.73
N GLN A 10 24.77 15.06 -3.02
CA GLN A 10 23.41 14.89 -3.56
C GLN A 10 22.80 13.54 -3.16
N LEU A 11 23.59 12.45 -3.14
CA LEU A 11 23.10 11.15 -2.68
C LEU A 11 22.75 11.15 -1.19
N HIS A 12 23.54 11.85 -0.37
CA HIS A 12 23.26 11.94 1.07
C HIS A 12 22.01 12.76 1.38
N HIS A 13 21.70 13.78 0.57
CA HIS A 13 20.45 14.52 0.70
C HIS A 13 19.23 13.66 0.31
N ILE A 14 19.32 12.84 -0.75
CA ILE A 14 18.21 11.98 -1.16
C ILE A 14 17.86 10.88 -0.14
N ILE A 15 18.86 10.42 0.62
CA ILE A 15 18.70 9.35 1.61
C ILE A 15 18.39 9.88 3.00
N PHE A 16 18.84 11.09 3.35
CA PHE A 16 18.67 11.68 4.67
C PHE A 16 17.51 12.70 4.75
N ASP A 17 16.97 13.16 3.62
CA ASP A 17 15.71 13.93 3.52
C ASP A 17 14.48 13.00 3.50
N TYR A 18 14.62 11.78 4.03
CA TYR A 18 13.49 10.91 4.41
C TYR A 18 12.87 11.33 5.76
N ASP A 19 12.92 12.63 6.04
CA ASP A 19 12.18 13.25 7.13
C ASP A 19 10.69 13.35 6.69
N THR A 20 10.00 12.21 6.87
CA THR A 20 8.56 12.07 7.16
C THR A 20 7.46 12.55 6.19
N ILE A 21 7.68 12.60 4.87
CA ILE A 21 6.58 12.46 3.89
C ILE A 21 6.12 10.99 3.65
N PRO A 22 6.99 9.96 3.64
CA PRO A 22 6.55 8.62 3.28
C PRO A 22 5.56 8.03 4.30
N ALA A 23 5.66 8.38 5.58
CA ALA A 23 4.73 7.92 6.61
C ALA A 23 3.29 8.38 6.35
N LYS A 24 3.08 9.67 6.04
CA LYS A 24 1.76 10.22 5.70
C LYS A 24 1.21 9.67 4.39
N ALA A 25 2.07 9.48 3.39
CA ALA A 25 1.68 8.87 2.12
C ALA A 25 1.27 7.39 2.32
N PHE A 26 1.98 6.67 3.18
CA PHE A 26 1.65 5.30 3.55
C PHE A 26 0.31 5.21 4.29
N GLU A 27 0.05 6.10 5.25
CA GLU A 27 -1.25 6.19 5.94
C GLU A 27 -2.42 6.45 4.98
N LEU A 28 -2.23 7.32 3.98
CA LEU A 28 -3.27 7.62 2.99
C LEU A 28 -3.52 6.45 2.04
N VAL A 29 -2.46 5.81 1.54
CA VAL A 29 -2.57 4.62 0.68
C VAL A 29 -3.23 3.47 1.44
N LEU A 30 -2.89 3.31 2.72
CA LEU A 30 -3.49 2.34 3.61
C LEU A 30 -5.01 2.54 3.75
N ILE A 31 -5.43 3.77 4.06
CA ILE A 31 -6.86 4.11 4.16
C ILE A 31 -7.59 3.87 2.84
N ALA A 32 -6.98 4.25 1.72
CA ALA A 32 -7.57 4.03 0.39
C ALA A 32 -7.70 2.52 0.09
N ALA A 33 -6.70 1.72 0.44
CA ALA A 33 -6.73 0.27 0.26
C ALA A 33 -7.82 -0.39 1.10
N ILE A 34 -8.02 0.05 2.35
CA ILE A 34 -9.10 -0.43 3.22
C ILE A 34 -10.47 -0.15 2.59
N PHE A 35 -10.70 1.09 2.15
CA PHE A 35 -11.96 1.48 1.50
C PHE A 35 -12.23 0.67 0.23
N MET A 36 -11.19 0.49 -0.60
CA MET A 36 -11.31 -0.27 -1.84
C MET A 36 -11.62 -1.74 -1.56
N SER A 37 -10.99 -2.34 -0.55
CA SER A 37 -11.25 -3.71 -0.15
C SER A 37 -12.67 -3.91 0.37
N VAL A 38 -13.14 -3.05 1.28
CA VAL A 38 -14.52 -3.09 1.79
C VAL A 38 -15.53 -2.94 0.65
N THR A 39 -15.27 -2.04 -0.30
CA THR A 39 -16.16 -1.84 -1.45
C THR A 39 -16.25 -3.11 -2.31
N VAL A 40 -15.11 -3.77 -2.57
CA VAL A 40 -15.11 -5.04 -3.31
C VAL A 40 -15.84 -6.13 -2.54
N VAL A 41 -15.55 -6.29 -1.25
CA VAL A 41 -16.21 -7.30 -0.41
C VAL A 41 -17.73 -7.06 -0.34
N MET A 42 -18.16 -5.80 -0.23
CA MET A 42 -19.58 -5.43 -0.28
C MET A 42 -20.21 -5.78 -1.62
N LEU A 43 -19.50 -5.56 -2.74
CA LEU A 43 -19.95 -5.99 -4.07
C LEU A 43 -20.02 -7.53 -4.20
N ASP A 44 -19.09 -8.26 -3.58
CA ASP A 44 -19.10 -9.72 -3.54
C ASP A 44 -20.32 -10.27 -2.76
N THR A 45 -20.71 -9.62 -1.65
CA THR A 45 -21.89 -10.05 -0.87
C THR A 45 -23.22 -9.97 -1.64
N VAL A 46 -23.26 -9.23 -2.76
CA VAL A 46 -24.43 -9.20 -3.65
C VAL A 46 -24.48 -10.47 -4.49
N ARG A 47 -25.22 -11.45 -3.98
CA ARG A 47 -25.40 -12.80 -4.54
C ARG A 47 -25.81 -12.86 -6.02
N SER A 48 -26.42 -11.79 -6.56
CA SER A 48 -26.80 -11.69 -7.97
C SER A 48 -25.63 -11.58 -8.94
N ILE A 49 -24.45 -11.10 -8.51
CA ILE A 49 -23.24 -11.01 -9.34
C ILE A 49 -22.35 -12.24 -9.13
N HIS A 50 -22.46 -12.86 -7.94
CA HIS A 50 -21.63 -13.98 -7.52
C HIS A 50 -21.75 -15.20 -8.45
N ASP A 51 -22.94 -15.54 -8.95
CA ASP A 51 -23.12 -16.79 -9.70
C ASP A 51 -22.49 -16.77 -11.10
N ALA A 52 -22.30 -15.60 -11.71
CA ALA A 52 -21.63 -15.44 -12.99
C ALA A 52 -20.12 -15.15 -12.87
N TRP A 53 -19.65 -14.64 -11.71
CA TRP A 53 -18.27 -14.16 -11.52
C TRP A 53 -17.48 -14.89 -10.42
N ARG A 54 -17.99 -16.02 -9.90
CA ARG A 54 -17.38 -16.88 -8.87
C ARG A 54 -15.84 -16.93 -8.86
N PRO A 55 -15.15 -17.32 -9.96
CA PRO A 55 -13.69 -17.47 -9.91
C PRO A 55 -12.96 -16.13 -9.78
N LEU A 56 -13.53 -15.05 -10.33
CA LEU A 56 -12.93 -13.73 -10.31
C LEU A 56 -13.11 -13.07 -8.94
N LEU A 57 -14.28 -13.25 -8.33
CA LEU A 57 -14.58 -12.82 -6.96
C LEU A 57 -13.72 -13.54 -5.92
N TYR A 58 -13.58 -14.87 -6.04
CA TYR A 58 -12.70 -15.65 -5.17
C TYR A 58 -11.23 -15.22 -5.28
N GLY A 59 -10.78 -14.87 -6.50
CA GLY A 59 -9.46 -14.30 -6.74
C GLY A 59 -9.28 -12.93 -6.08
N LEU A 60 -10.28 -12.04 -6.16
CA LEU A 60 -10.24 -10.74 -5.47
C LEU A 60 -10.20 -10.91 -3.95
N GLU A 61 -11.02 -11.81 -3.39
CA GLU A 61 -11.04 -12.08 -1.95
C GLU A 61 -9.66 -12.52 -1.44
N TRP A 62 -9.02 -13.45 -2.14
CA TRP A 62 -7.65 -13.88 -1.84
C TRP A 62 -6.62 -12.76 -2.02
N PHE A 63 -6.75 -11.96 -3.09
CA PHE A 63 -5.88 -10.80 -3.31
C PHE A 63 -5.96 -9.81 -2.14
N PHE A 64 -7.17 -9.44 -1.70
CA PHE A 64 -7.36 -8.53 -0.57
C PHE A 64 -6.87 -9.12 0.75
N THR A 65 -7.08 -10.42 0.98
CA THR A 65 -6.58 -11.11 2.17
C THR A 65 -5.05 -11.04 2.25
N ILE A 66 -4.36 -11.31 1.14
CA ILE A 66 -2.89 -11.22 1.07
C ILE A 66 -2.43 -9.77 1.23
N LEU A 67 -3.08 -8.82 0.55
CA LEU A 67 -2.74 -7.41 0.60
C LEU A 67 -2.85 -6.86 2.03
N PHE A 68 -3.93 -7.19 2.74
CA PHE A 68 -4.10 -6.83 4.15
C PHE A 68 -3.10 -7.53 5.08
N THR A 69 -2.73 -8.78 4.78
CA THR A 69 -1.71 -9.49 5.56
C THR A 69 -0.35 -8.80 5.44
N ILE A 70 0.06 -8.41 4.23
CA ILE A 70 1.32 -7.69 4.00
C ILE A 70 1.28 -6.33 4.69
N GLU A 71 0.17 -5.60 4.56
CA GLU A 71 -0.05 -4.34 5.25
C GLU A 71 0.12 -4.48 6.77
N TYR A 72 -0.56 -5.46 7.36
CA TYR A 72 -0.47 -5.77 8.77
C TYR A 72 0.97 -6.04 9.22
N LEU A 73 1.75 -6.80 8.43
CA LEU A 73 3.17 -7.06 8.70
C LEU A 73 4.02 -5.79 8.63
N ILE A 74 3.76 -4.90 7.66
CA ILE A 74 4.46 -3.61 7.56
C ILE A 74 4.15 -2.75 8.78
N ARG A 75 2.89 -2.69 9.20
CA ARG A 75 2.47 -1.97 10.41
C ARG A 75 3.13 -2.53 11.67
N LEU A 76 3.19 -3.85 11.80
CA LEU A 76 3.85 -4.51 12.92
C LEU A 76 5.33 -4.13 12.98
N CYS A 77 6.04 -4.25 11.86
CA CYS A 77 7.47 -3.92 11.76
C CYS A 77 7.78 -2.43 11.90
N ALA A 78 6.80 -1.55 11.60
CA ALA A 78 6.95 -0.11 11.77
C ALA A 78 6.64 0.38 13.19
N THR A 79 5.90 -0.41 13.97
CA THR A 79 5.47 -0.06 15.34
C THR A 79 6.35 -0.71 16.41
N GLU A 80 6.93 -1.89 16.13
CA GLU A 80 7.96 -2.55 16.97
C GLU A 80 9.38 -2.12 16.59
#